data_AF-X0GN39-F1
#
_entry.id   AF-X0GN39-F1
#
_cell.length_a   1.000
_cell.length_b   1.000
_cell.length_c   1.000
_cell.angle_alpha   90.00
_cell.angle_beta   90.00
_cell.angle_gamma   90.00
#
_symmetry.space_group_name_H-M   'P 1'
#
loop_
_entity.id
_entity.type
_entity.pdbx_description
1 polymer ?
#
loop_
_entity_poly.entity_id
_entity_poly.type
_entity_poly.pdbx_seq_one_letter_code
_entity_poly.pdbx_strand_id
1 'polypeptide(L)' 'TAALIKLFDDKEIPYVAEWAKDEPDRLVGLVWTFPYCIQMWRRFPEVISTKISSYNV' A
#
# COMPACT_ATOMS: atom_id res chain seq x y z
N THR A 1 -9.09 -8.54 -3.89
CA THR A 1 -7.89 -7.99 -3.23
C THR A 1 -6.72 -8.95 -3.22
N ALA A 2 -6.87 -10.17 -2.68
CA ALA A 2 -5.80 -11.16 -2.60
C ALA A 2 -5.07 -11.47 -3.93
N ALA A 3 -5.78 -11.44 -5.06
CA ALA A 3 -5.17 -11.69 -6.37
C ALA A 3 -4.14 -10.62 -6.80
N LEU A 4 -4.35 -9.35 -6.41
CA LEU A 4 -3.42 -8.27 -6.75
C LEU A 4 -2.15 -8.34 -5.88
N ILE A 5 -2.31 -8.57 -4.58
CA ILE A 5 -1.17 -8.77 -3.67
C ILE A 5 -0.33 -9.97 -4.11
N LYS A 6 -0.98 -11.09 -4.42
CA LYS A 6 -0.31 -12.28 -4.94
C LYS A 6 0.51 -11.99 -6.21
N LEU A 7 -0.01 -11.18 -7.13
CA LEU A 7 0.74 -10.78 -8.33
C LEU A 7 2.02 -10.00 -8.00
N PHE A 8 1.98 -9.16 -6.96
CA PHE A 8 3.13 -8.39 -6.53
C PHE A 8 4.17 -9.27 -5.84
N ASP A 9 3.71 -10.19 -4.99
CA ASP A 9 4.55 -11.20 -4.35
C ASP A 9 5.21 -12.10 -5.41
N ASP A 10 4.45 -12.62 -6.37
CA ASP A 10 4.94 -13.48 -7.47
C ASP A 10 5.96 -12.76 -8.37
N LYS A 11 5.86 -11.43 -8.48
CA LYS A 11 6.77 -10.61 -9.29
C LYS A 11 7.89 -9.95 -8.48
N GLU A 12 7.94 -10.21 -7.18
CA GLU A 12 8.88 -9.59 -6.23
C GLU A 12 8.88 -8.05 -6.31
N ILE A 13 7.73 -7.46 -6.63
CA ILE A 13 7.58 -6.01 -6.73
C ILE A 13 7.44 -5.48 -5.31
N PRO A 14 8.30 -4.56 -4.83
CA PRO A 14 8.12 -4.00 -3.51
C PRO A 14 6.86 -3.12 -3.47
N TYR A 15 6.08 -3.22 -2.40
CA TYR A 15 4.91 -2.40 -2.15
C TYR A 15 4.72 -2.13 -0.65
N VAL A 16 3.79 -1.21 -0.35
CA VAL A 16 3.24 -0.97 0.98
C VAL A 16 1.73 -1.15 0.90
N ALA A 17 1.20 -2.00 1.76
CA ALA A 17 -0.23 -2.28 1.89
C ALA A 17 -0.76 -1.69 3.19
N GLU A 18 -1.85 -0.95 3.11
CA GLU A 18 -2.62 -0.49 4.26
C GLU A 18 -3.87 -1.36 4.39
N TRP A 19 -4.03 -1.98 5.55
CA TRP A 19 -5.15 -2.88 5.87
C TRP A 19 -6.12 -2.19 6.81
N ALA A 20 -7.40 -2.49 6.66
CA ALA A 20 -8.42 -1.95 7.55
C ALA A 20 -8.19 -2.46 8.98
N LYS A 21 -8.39 -1.59 9.97
CA LYS A 21 -8.18 -1.93 11.39
C LYS A 21 -9.28 -2.86 11.92
N ASP A 22 -10.47 -2.74 11.36
CA ASP A 22 -11.69 -3.48 11.69
C ASP A 22 -11.78 -4.82 10.93
N GLU A 23 -11.26 -4.85 9.70
CA GLU A 23 -11.26 -6.03 8.82
C GLU A 23 -9.85 -6.30 8.28
N PRO A 24 -9.06 -7.19 8.94
CA PRO A 24 -7.65 -7.42 8.60
C PRO A 24 -7.40 -7.89 7.15
N ASP A 25 -8.37 -8.53 6.52
CA ASP A 25 -8.28 -9.03 5.14
C ASP A 25 -8.69 -7.98 4.09
N ARG A 26 -9.13 -6.80 4.53
CA ARG A 26 -9.58 -5.71 3.66
C ARG A 26 -8.47 -4.70 3.44
N LEU A 27 -7.89 -4.72 2.24
CA LEU A 27 -6.93 -3.71 1.79
C LEU A 27 -7.64 -2.38 1.54
N VAL A 28 -7.16 -1.31 2.18
CA VAL A 28 -7.68 0.05 2.05
C VAL A 28 -6.73 0.98 1.30
N GLY A 29 -5.45 0.60 1.21
CA GLY A 29 -4.44 1.34 0.45
C GLY A 29 -3.38 0.41 -0.12
N LEU A 30 -2.93 0.67 -1.34
CA LEU A 30 -1.81 0.00 -1.97
C LEU A 30 -0.94 1.02 -2.67
N VAL A 31 0.35 1.05 -2.33
CA VAL A 31 1.31 1.93 -2.98
C VAL A 31 2.53 1.14 -3.41
N TRP A 32 2.93 1.34 -4.66
CA TRP A 32 4.15 0.77 -5.23
C TRP A 32 4.87 1.82 -6.07
N THR A 33 6.19 1.78 -6.05
CA THR A 33 7.09 2.70 -6.74
C THR A 33 8.52 2.13 -6.72
N PHE A 34 9.51 2.93 -7.12
CA PHE A 34 10.92 2.55 -7.02
C PHE A 34 11.29 2.07 -5.60
N PRO A 35 12.06 0.97 -5.46
CA PRO A 35 12.37 0.37 -4.16
C PRO A 35 12.95 1.35 -3.13
N TYR A 36 13.75 2.32 -3.60
CA TYR A 36 14.32 3.37 -2.76
C TYR A 36 13.24 4.25 -2.09
N CYS A 37 12.20 4.65 -2.83
CA CYS A 37 11.10 5.44 -2.30
C CYS A 37 10.29 4.65 -1.27
N ILE A 38 10.11 3.34 -1.48
CA ILE A 38 9.41 2.47 -0.53
C ILE A 38 10.16 2.35 0.79
N GLN A 39 11.50 2.25 0.75
CA GLN A 39 12.31 2.25 1.98
C GLN A 39 12.18 3.57 2.75
N MET A 40 12.16 4.70 2.04
CA MET A 40 11.95 6.01 2.66
C MET A 40 10.57 6.10 3.33
N TRP A 41 9.52 5.63 2.64
CA TRP A 41 8.17 5.73 3.16
C TRP A 41 7.87 4.77 4.32
N ARG A 42 8.55 3.62 4.41
CA ARG A 42 8.49 2.77 5.61
C ARG A 42 8.95 3.50 6.88
N ARG A 43 9.80 4.53 6.74
CA ARG A 43 10.27 5.36 7.86
C ARG A 43 9.33 6.51 8.20
N PHE A 44 8.51 6.93 7.24
CA PHE A 44 7.63 8.11 7.31
C PHE A 44 6.25 7.78 6.69
N PRO A 45 5.47 6.88 7.31
CA PRO A 45 4.19 6.42 6.76
C PRO A 45 3.14 7.54 6.64
N GLU A 46 3.28 8.63 7.39
CA GLU A 46 2.43 9.82 7.32
C GLU A 46 2.46 10.51 5.95
N VAL A 47 3.56 10.36 5.21
CA VAL A 47 3.72 10.91 3.85
C VAL A 47 2.81 10.19 2.86
N ILE A 48 2.59 8.88 3.05
CA ILE A 48 1.65 8.10 2.22
C ILE A 48 0.20 8.37 2.67
N SER A 49 -0.03 8.55 3.97
CA SER A 49 -1.37 8.75 4.55
C SER A 49 -2.08 10.02 4.07
N THR A 50 -1.38 10.92 3.38
CA THR A 50 -1.95 12.18 2.90
C THR A 50 -2.63 11.96 1.53
N LYS A 51 -3.96 11.72 1.55
CA LYS A 51 -4.91 11.74 0.39
C LYS A 51 -5.06 10.49 -0.49
N ILE A 52 -5.26 9.29 0.07
CA ILE A 52 -5.96 8.21 -0.68
C ILE A 52 -7.48 8.22 -0.37
N SER A 53 -7.93 8.95 0.66
CA SER A 53 -9.35 9.12 1.04
C SER A 53 -10.02 10.40 0.52
N SER A 54 -9.55 10.99 -0.59
CA SER A 54 -10.17 12.22 -1.14
C SER A 54 -10.50 12.14 -2.64
N TYR A 55 -10.70 10.94 -3.18
CA TYR A 55 -11.41 10.74 -4.44
C TYR A 55 -12.64 9.87 -4.22
N ASN A 56 -13.61 10.45 -3.50
CA ASN A 56 -15.03 10.19 -3.74
C ASN A 56 -15.63 11.57 -4.04
N VAL A 57 -15.56 11.98 -5.31
CA VAL A 57 -16.54 12.88 -5.92
C VAL A 57 -17.55 12.01 -6.62
#